data_AF-A0A7V9FL53-F1
#
_entry.id   AF-A0A7V9FL53-F1
#
_cell.length_a   1.000
_cell.length_b   1.000
_cell.length_c   1.000
_cell.angle_alpha   90.00
_cell.angle_beta   90.00
_cell.angle_gamma   90.00
#
_symmetry.space_group_name_H-M   'P 1'
#
loop_
_entity.id
_entity.type
_entity.pdbx_description
1 polymer ?
#
loop_
_entity_poly.entity_id
_entity_poly.type
_entity_poly.pdbx_seq_one_letter_code
_entity_poly.pdbx_strand_id
1 'polypeptide(L)' 'MRGTGVTLTEAALTDCSFAECRLDLALFRHARLERVAFRDCRLDEADFYGATLRSVLFQS' A
#
# COMPACT_ATOMS: atom_id res chain seq x y z
N MET A 1 -13.10 4.84 -14.97
CA MET A 1 -13.01 5.57 -13.69
C MET A 1 -11.56 5.42 -13.22
N ARG A 2 -10.72 6.45 -13.34
CA ARG A 2 -9.31 6.39 -12.90
C ARG A 2 -9.33 6.68 -11.39
N GLY A 3 -9.01 5.69 -10.57
CA GLY A 3 -8.72 5.91 -9.16
C GLY A 3 -7.33 6.53 -9.02
N THR A 4 -7.17 7.79 -9.42
CA THR A 4 -5.95 8.54 -9.11
C THR A 4 -5.92 8.80 -7.61
N GLY A 5 -4.95 8.19 -6.91
CA GLY A 5 -4.51 8.61 -5.59
C GLY A 5 -5.35 8.11 -4.41
N VAL A 6 -5.39 6.79 -4.17
CA VAL A 6 -5.76 6.31 -2.82
C VAL A 6 -4.77 6.93 -1.83
N THR A 7 -5.29 7.71 -0.89
CA THR A 7 -4.48 8.33 0.18
C THR A 7 -4.68 7.57 1.48
N LEU A 8 -3.60 6.99 1.94
CA LEU A 8 -3.43 6.24 3.19
C LEU A 8 -2.27 6.84 4.00
N THR A 9 -2.02 8.14 3.83
CA THR A 9 -1.03 8.89 4.61
C THR A 9 -1.34 8.75 6.10
N GLU A 10 -0.31 8.44 6.90
CA GLU A 10 -0.40 8.20 8.35
C GLU A 10 -1.35 7.06 8.77
N ALA A 11 -1.86 6.26 7.82
CA ALA A 11 -2.76 5.16 8.12
C ALA A 11 -2.05 4.05 8.91
N ALA A 12 -2.78 3.38 9.82
CA ALA A 12 -2.32 2.18 10.50
C ALA A 12 -3.05 0.96 9.91
N LEU A 13 -2.32 0.15 9.14
CA LEU A 13 -2.81 -1.09 8.54
C LEU A 13 -2.14 -2.27 9.24
N THR A 14 -2.94 -3.19 9.76
CA THR A 14 -2.46 -4.37 10.47
C THR A 14 -3.26 -5.60 10.04
N ASP A 15 -2.59 -6.71 9.73
CA ASP A 15 -3.22 -7.96 9.27
C ASP A 15 -4.13 -7.77 8.03
N CYS A 16 -3.73 -6.87 7.12
CA CYS A 16 -4.50 -6.53 5.94
C CYS A 16 -3.98 -7.25 4.69
N SER A 17 -4.88 -7.50 3.73
CA SER A 17 -4.48 -8.04 2.43
C SER A 17 -5.17 -7.30 1.29
N PHE A 18 -4.37 -6.88 0.32
CA PHE A 18 -4.80 -6.35 -0.97
C PHE A 18 -4.52 -7.42 -2.03
N ALA A 19 -5.49 -7.70 -2.88
CA ALA A 19 -5.37 -8.68 -3.96
C ALA A 19 -5.91 -8.10 -5.26
N GLU A 20 -5.19 -8.29 -6.37
CA GLU A 20 -5.60 -7.89 -7.73
C GLU A 20 -5.98 -6.39 -7.83
N CYS A 21 -5.40 -5.55 -6.97
CA CYS A 21 -5.73 -4.13 -6.87
C CYS A 21 -4.82 -3.28 -7.77
N ARG A 22 -5.38 -2.19 -8.28
CA ARG A 22 -4.60 -1.11 -8.91
C ARG A 22 -4.42 0.02 -7.92
N LEU A 23 -3.22 0.12 -7.36
CA LEU A 23 -2.80 1.12 -6.37
C LEU A 23 -1.69 2.02 -6.95
N ASP A 24 -1.73 2.22 -8.27
CA ASP A 24 -0.87 3.16 -8.98
C ASP A 24 -1.02 4.57 -8.33
N LEU A 25 0.09 5.26 -8.04
CA LEU A 25 0.13 6.58 -7.37
C LEU A 25 -0.49 6.62 -5.96
N ALA A 26 -0.66 5.47 -5.29
CA ALA A 26 -1.20 5.45 -3.92
C ALA A 26 -0.21 6.09 -2.93
N LEU A 27 -0.73 6.90 -2.00
CA LEU A 27 0.06 7.61 -1.01
C LEU A 27 -0.03 6.88 0.34
N PHE A 28 1.05 6.23 0.76
CA PHE A 28 1.23 5.59 2.06
C PHE A 28 2.22 6.37 2.95
N ARG A 29 2.38 7.67 2.71
CA ARG A 29 3.37 8.48 3.43
C ARG A 29 3.16 8.40 4.93
N HIS A 30 4.22 8.14 5.70
CA HIS A 30 4.15 8.00 7.17
C HIS A 30 3.18 6.92 7.70
N ALA A 31 2.69 6.02 6.85
CA ALA A 31 1.79 4.94 7.27
C ALA A 31 2.53 3.86 8.06
N ARG A 32 1.83 3.15 8.94
CA ARG A 32 2.31 1.94 9.61
C ARG A 32 1.63 0.71 9.01
N LEU A 33 2.40 -0.11 8.30
CA LEU A 33 1.94 -1.36 7.70
C LEU A 33 2.58 -2.54 8.44
N GLU A 34 1.75 -3.37 9.07
CA GLU A 34 2.18 -4.52 9.86
C GLU A 34 1.45 -5.78 9.42
N ARG A 35 2.16 -6.83 8.99
CA ARG A 35 1.55 -8.07 8.46
C ARG A 35 0.58 -7.78 7.30
N VAL A 36 1.03 -6.93 6.36
CA VAL A 36 0.24 -6.55 5.18
C VAL A 36 0.71 -7.31 3.95
N ALA A 37 -0.19 -7.83 3.13
CA ALA A 37 0.15 -8.49 1.88
C ALA A 37 -0.48 -7.77 0.68
N PHE A 38 0.32 -7.46 -0.33
CA PHE A 38 -0.11 -7.01 -1.65
C PHE A 38 0.14 -8.16 -2.64
N ARG A 39 -0.94 -8.80 -3.13
CA ARG A 39 -0.89 -9.93 -4.07
C ARG A 39 -1.46 -9.54 -5.42
N ASP A 40 -0.69 -9.73 -6.49
CA ASP A 40 -1.09 -9.40 -7.86
C ASP A 40 -1.54 -7.92 -8.00
N CYS A 41 -0.98 -7.05 -7.16
CA CYS A 41 -1.30 -5.63 -7.11
C CYS A 41 -0.32 -4.82 -7.97
N ARG A 42 -0.85 -3.83 -8.70
CA ARG A 42 -0.02 -2.79 -9.32
C ARG A 42 0.16 -1.63 -8.35
N LEU A 43 1.40 -1.21 -8.16
CA LEU A 43 1.84 -0.17 -7.21
C LEU A 43 2.75 0.84 -7.92
N ASP A 44 2.55 1.04 -9.23
CA ASP A 44 3.41 1.91 -10.02
C ASP A 44 3.35 3.34 -9.46
N GLU A 45 4.52 3.93 -9.17
CA GLU A 45 4.64 5.26 -8.56
C GLU A 45 3.94 5.42 -7.19
N ALA A 46 3.66 4.33 -6.47
CA ALA A 46 3.16 4.41 -5.10
C ALA A 46 4.23 4.99 -4.15
N ASP A 47 3.79 5.82 -3.22
CA ASP A 47 4.66 6.58 -2.33
C ASP A 47 4.59 6.08 -0.89
N PHE A 48 5.67 5.48 -0.42
CA PHE A 48 5.82 4.98 0.94
C PHE A 48 6.76 5.84 1.79
N TYR A 49 6.97 7.11 1.44
CA TYR A 49 7.91 7.99 2.14
C TYR A 49 7.59 8.07 3.64
N GLY A 50 8.55 7.71 4.49
CA GLY A 50 8.39 7.71 5.94
C GLY A 50 7.48 6.60 6.49
N ALA A 51 6.97 5.70 5.66
CA ALA A 51 6.17 4.57 6.11
C ALA A 51 7.01 3.55 6.89
N THR A 52 6.43 2.92 7.89
CA THR A 52 7.00 1.77 8.58
C THR A 52 6.40 0.49 8.01
N LEU A 53 7.24 -0.39 7.45
CA LEU A 53 6.84 -1.68 6.90
C LEU A 53 7.37 -2.81 7.79
N ARG A 54 6.47 -3.56 8.44
CA ARG A 54 6.81 -4.73 9.27
C ARG A 54 6.09 -5.96 8.74
N SER A 55 6.84 -6.98 8.33
CA SER A 55 6.28 -8.20 7.75
C SER A 55 5.32 -7.91 6.58
N VAL A 56 5.74 -7.05 5.66
CA VAL A 56 4.96 -6.71 4.46
C VAL A 56 5.40 -7.57 3.30
N LEU A 57 4.46 -8.20 2.61
CA LEU A 57 4.69 -9.02 1.42
C LEU A 57 4.23 -8.28 0.17
N PHE A 58 5.10 -8.20 -0.83
CA PHE A 58 4.76 -7.79 -2.19
C PHE A 58 4.95 -9.00 -3.11
N GLN A 59 3.85 -9.48 -3.68
CA GLN A 59 3.84 -10.56 -4.64
C GLN A 59 3.09 -10.05 -5.88
N SER A 60 3.75 -10.10 -7.03
CA SER A 60 3.25 -9.60 -8.32
C SER A 60 2.92 -10.72 -9.28
#